data_AF-A0A1G9IYP3-F1
#
_entry.id   AF-A0A1G9IYP3-F1
#
_cell.length_a   1.000
_cell.length_b   1.000
_cell.length_c   1.000
_cell.angle_alpha   90.00
_cell.angle_beta   90.00
_cell.angle_gamma   90.00
#
_symmetry.space_group_name_H-M   'P 1'
#
loop_
_entity.id
_entity.type
_entity.pdbx_description
1 polymer ?
#
loop_
_entity_poly.entity_id
_entity_poly.type
_entity_poly.pdbx_seq_one_letter_code
_entity_poly.pdbx_strand_id
1 'polypeptide(L)' 'MENAFSPLTLHRYDRPLRGVMIDGQPWFAAWDFARLIGHRHPERIGRMMEDDQIRSVRFAL' A
#
# COMPACT_ATOMS: atom_id res chain seq x y z
N MET A 1 11.35 -10.70 -15.72
CA MET A 1 11.60 -10.49 -14.28
C MET A 1 10.38 -10.97 -13.54
N GLU A 2 10.51 -12.00 -12.70
CA GLU A 2 9.47 -12.30 -11.73
C GLU A 2 9.34 -11.07 -10.82
N ASN A 3 8.17 -10.43 -10.82
CA ASN A 3 7.84 -9.46 -9.78
C ASN A 3 7.69 -10.25 -8.47
N ALA A 4 8.81 -10.49 -7.80
CA ALA A 4 8.83 -11.17 -6.51
C ALA A 4 8.15 -10.26 -5.49
N PHE A 5 6.85 -10.46 -5.30
CA PHE A 5 6.06 -9.76 -4.30
C PHE A 5 6.40 -10.33 -2.92
N SER A 6 7.32 -9.66 -2.21
CA SER A 6 7.64 -10.04 -0.84
C SER A 6 6.69 -9.32 0.12
N PRO A 7 5.85 -10.05 0.90
CA PRO A 7 4.95 -9.41 1.85
C PRO A 7 5.75 -8.68 2.93
N LEU A 8 5.28 -7.49 3.29
CA LEU A 8 5.85 -6.66 4.33
C LEU A 8 4.76 -6.31 5.33
N THR A 9 5.00 -6.58 6.62
CA THR A 9 4.11 -6.10 7.69
C THR A 9 4.84 -5.00 8.44
N LEU A 10 4.38 -3.77 8.28
CA LEU A 10 4.88 -2.62 9.01
C LEU A 10 3.92 -2.29 10.15
N HIS A 11 4.43 -1.79 11.26
CA HIS A 11 3.62 -1.40 12.41
C HIS A 11 3.77 0.09 12.65
N ARG A 12 2.64 0.82 12.68
CA ARG A 12 2.62 2.20 13.18
C ARG A 12 1.69 2.24 14.39
N TYR A 13 2.29 2.43 15.57
CA TYR A 13 1.62 2.16 16.84
C TYR A 13 1.10 0.72 16.86
N ASP A 14 -0.13 0.52 17.33
CA ASP A 14 -0.81 -0.78 17.40
C ASP A 14 -1.65 -1.08 16.13
N ARG A 15 -1.20 -0.61 14.96
CA ARG A 15 -1.91 -0.84 13.69
C ARG A 15 -0.97 -1.46 12.66
N PRO A 16 -1.25 -2.68 12.19
CA PRO A 16 -0.51 -3.25 11.08
C PRO A 16 -0.86 -2.51 9.79
N LEU A 17 0.16 -2.08 9.06
CA LEU A 17 0.08 -1.66 7.67
C LEU A 17 0.52 -2.82 6.81
N ARG A 18 -0.41 -3.32 5.99
CA ARG A 18 -0.09 -4.32 4.97
C ARG A 18 0.72 -3.65 3.86
N GLY A 19 1.85 -4.24 3.54
CA GLY A 19 2.70 -3.79 2.46
C GLY A 19 3.29 -4.93 1.65
N VAL A 20 3.92 -4.57 0.55
CA VAL A 20 4.59 -5.47 -0.37
C VAL A 20 5.82 -4.76 -0.93
N MET A 21 6.94 -5.47 -1.06
CA MET A 21 8.08 -4.97 -1.80
C MET A 21 7.86 -5.16 -3.29
N ILE A 22 7.93 -4.08 -4.06
CA ILE A 22 7.86 -4.10 -5.53
C ILE A 22 9.01 -3.25 -6.06
N ASP A 23 9.83 -3.83 -6.94
CA ASP A 23 10.99 -3.15 -7.54
C ASP A 23 11.95 -2.54 -6.50
N GLY A 24 12.11 -3.21 -5.36
CA GLY A 24 12.98 -2.75 -4.26
C GLY A 24 12.41 -1.60 -3.42
N GLN A 25 11.17 -1.17 -3.70
CA GLN A 25 10.47 -0.13 -2.95
C GLN A 25 9.32 -0.72 -2.12
N PRO A 26 9.09 -0.23 -0.90
CA PRO A 26 7.94 -0.64 -0.09
C PRO A 26 6.66 0.04 -0.57
N TRP A 27 5.68 -0.76 -0.95
CA TRP A 27 4.32 -0.33 -1.27
C TRP A 27 3.36 -0.73 -0.16
N PHE A 28 2.32 0.08 0.04
CA PHE A 28 1.33 -0.13 1.10
C PHE A 28 -0.06 -0.28 0.52
N ALA A 29 -0.93 -1.00 1.24
CA ALA A 29 -2.35 -0.97 0.94
C ALA A 29 -2.88 0.47 1.13
N ALA A 30 -3.38 1.07 0.04
CA ALA A 30 -3.90 2.44 0.04
C ALA A 30 -4.98 2.67 1.13
N TRP A 31 -5.82 1.66 1.36
CA TRP A 31 -6.85 1.69 2.41
C TRP A 31 -6.24 1.80 3.82
N ASP A 32 -5.20 1.02 4.11
CA ASP A 32 -4.54 1.04 5.43
C ASP A 32 -3.82 2.38 5.63
N PHE A 33 -3.17 2.89 4.60
CA PHE A 33 -2.54 4.21 4.59
C PHE A 33 -3.56 5.34 4.84
N ALA A 34 -4.71 5.32 4.16
CA ALA A 34 -5.75 6.32 4.37
C ALA A 34 -6.31 6.30 5.80
N ARG A 35 -6.53 5.10 6.37
CA ARG A 35 -6.94 4.96 7.79
C ARG A 35 -5.85 5.46 8.74
N LEU A 36 -4.59 5.28 8.39
CA LEU A 36 -3.45 5.68 9.21
C LEU A 36 -3.37 7.20 9.39
N ILE A 37 -3.68 7.96 8.34
CA ILE A 37 -3.66 9.42 8.34
C ILE A 37 -5.01 10.04 8.76
N GLY A 38 -5.99 9.22 9.11
CA GLY A 38 -7.32 9.69 9.49
C GLY A 38 -8.14 10.26 8.32
N HIS A 39 -7.89 9.80 7.10
CA HIS A 39 -8.64 10.26 5.93
C HIS A 39 -10.09 9.77 5.97
N ARG A 40 -11.03 10.69 5.73
CA ARG A 40 -12.48 10.43 5.87
C ARG A 40 -13.03 9.44 4.84
N HIS A 41 -12.44 9.39 3.65
CA HIS A 41 -12.89 8.58 2.52
C HIS A 41 -11.74 7.73 1.97
N PRO A 42 -11.35 6.63 2.65
CA PRO A 42 -10.22 5.78 2.24
C PRO A 42 -10.26 5.31 0.79
N GLU A 43 -11.45 5.11 0.24
CA GLU A 43 -11.69 4.74 -1.15
C GLU A 43 -11.28 5.82 -2.17
N ARG A 44 -11.09 7.06 -1.73
CA ARG A 44 -10.74 8.20 -2.59
C ARG A 44 -9.27 8.58 -2.54
N ILE A 45 -8.47 8.00 -1.63
CA ILE A 45 -7.09 8.41 -1.40
C ILE A 45 -6.24 8.33 -2.68
N GLY A 46 -6.51 7.33 -3.53
CA GLY A 46 -5.80 7.14 -4.78
C GLY A 46 -5.98 8.29 -5.79
N ARG A 47 -7.03 9.11 -5.66
CA ARG A 47 -7.24 10.30 -6.51
C ARG A 47 -6.37 11.49 -6.13
N MET A 48 -5.74 11.44 -4.96
CA MET A 48 -4.85 12.49 -4.46
C MET A 48 -3.37 12.16 -4.66
N MET A 49 -3.08 10.96 -5.17
CA MET A 49 -1.74 10.45 -5.38
C MET A 49 -1.33 10.73 -6.83
N GLU A 50 -0.06 10.99 -7.03
CA GLU A 50 0.53 11.05 -8.37
C GLU A 50 0.64 9.65 -8.99
N ASP A 51 0.84 9.57 -10.31
CA ASP A 51 0.90 8.30 -11.05
C ASP A 51 2.01 7.35 -10.54
N ASP A 52 3.09 7.89 -9.99
CA ASP A 52 4.20 7.13 -9.40
C ASP A 52 3.96 6.72 -7.93
N GLN A 53 2.92 7.25 -7.30
CA GLN A 53 2.55 6.98 -5.91
C GLN A 53 1.42 5.95 -5.78
N ILE A 54 0.77 5.59 -6.89
CA ILE A 54 -0.31 4.61 -6.93
C ILE A 54 0.01 3.46 -7.88
N ARG A 55 -0.19 2.22 -7.41
CA ARG A 55 -0.02 1.02 -8.22
C ARG A 55 -1.07 -0.01 -7.90
N SER A 56 -1.74 -0.51 -8.94
CA SER A 56 -2.65 -1.65 -8.83
C SER A 56 -1.91 -2.93 -9.22
N VAL A 57 -1.83 -3.88 -8.29
CA VAL A 57 -1.22 -5.19 -8.51
C VAL A 57 -2.21 -6.29 -8.17
N ARG A 58 -2.18 -7.38 -8.94
CA ARG A 58 -3.00 -8.57 -8.69
C ARG A 58 -2.09 -9.68 -8.18
N PHE A 59 -2.38 -10.20 -7.00
CA PHE A 59 -1.72 -11.38 -6.45
C PHE A 59 -2.39 -12.63 -7.04
N ALA A 60 -1.59 -13.60 -7.50
CA ALA A 60 -2.08 -14.93 -7.78
C ALA A 60 -2.26 -15.67 -6.44
N LEU A 61 -3.39 -16.38 -6.29
CA LEU A 61 -3.67 -17.27 -5.16
C LEU A 61 -3.05 -18.64 -5.42
#